data_AF-A0A6I5BZY1-F1
#
_entry.id   AF-A0A6I5BZY1-F1
#
_cell.length_a   1.000
_cell.length_b   1.000
_cell.length_c   1.000
_cell.angle_alpha   90.00
_cell.angle_beta   90.00
_cell.angle_gamma   90.00
#
_symmetry.space_group_name_H-M   'P 1'
#
loop_
_entity.id
_entity.type
_entity.pdbx_description
1 polymer ?
#
loop_
_entity_poly.entity_id
_entity_poly.type
_entity_poly.pdbx_seq_one_letter_code
_entity_poly.pdbx_strand_id
1 'polypeptide(L)'
;MKTLRLRRIEVDHLRHFHILKFGGIPMTPEQELRGLISDWRKQVDQLPIWSTGEERLHALMSQTLSLKASFARNRVDFPEFSWDMLLDFLISWHFKHPIGSEPCYEEDASNAVKAALEATRLESLDAALRAQAYRVRKTGGTKFRVSYKWDMGLEVADLYLERQAVPGNREEPTQKELEWASKQSRERLNAFLPPDDVISSAMERTRRAVQSWRAVHQDPPLSDDTDLGDGLNVGIMAEVLAALMAMAEL
;
A
#
# COMPACT_ATOMS: atom_id res chain seq x y z
N MET A 1 -12.02 18.62 19.42
CA MET A 1 -12.71 17.83 18.38
C MET A 1 -12.41 18.44 17.02
N LYS A 2 -11.55 17.82 16.21
CA LYS A 2 -11.29 18.24 14.82
C LYS A 2 -12.24 17.47 13.90
N THR A 3 -13.10 18.20 13.20
CA THR A 3 -14.04 17.67 12.20
C THR A 3 -13.26 17.19 10.98
N LEU A 4 -13.17 15.87 10.80
CA LEU A 4 -12.61 15.25 9.60
C LEU A 4 -13.54 15.55 8.41
N ARG A 5 -13.10 16.43 7.51
CA ARG A 5 -13.78 16.68 6.23
C ARG A 5 -13.62 15.44 5.34
N LEU A 6 -14.72 14.71 5.15
CA LEU A 6 -14.86 13.63 4.17
C LEU A 6 -14.44 14.14 2.78
N ARG A 7 -13.34 13.63 2.23
CA ARG A 7 -12.97 13.88 0.83
C ARG A 7 -13.93 13.12 -0.07
N ARG A 8 -14.69 13.88 -0.85
CA ARG A 8 -15.62 13.42 -1.89
C ARG A 8 -14.80 13.04 -3.12
N ILE A 9 -14.78 11.76 -3.49
CA ILE A 9 -14.18 11.31 -4.74
C ILE A 9 -15.33 11.01 -5.72
N GLU A 10 -15.53 11.88 -6.70
CA GLU A 10 -16.37 11.61 -7.87
C GLU A 10 -15.49 11.00 -8.95
N VAL A 11 -15.70 9.72 -9.27
CA VAL A 11 -15.02 9.06 -10.38
C VAL A 11 -15.73 9.43 -11.68
N ASP A 12 -15.38 10.57 -12.25
CA ASP A 12 -16.05 11.12 -13.45
C ASP A 12 -15.37 10.73 -14.78
N HIS A 13 -14.35 9.85 -14.74
CA HIS A 13 -13.48 9.51 -15.88
C HIS A 13 -13.94 8.30 -16.73
N LEU A 14 -15.04 7.61 -16.40
CA LEU A 14 -15.54 6.44 -17.17
C LEU A 14 -16.45 6.79 -18.36
N ARG A 15 -16.17 7.90 -19.09
CA ARG A 15 -17.09 8.47 -20.08
C ARG A 15 -17.13 7.76 -21.46
N HIS A 16 -16.37 6.69 -21.71
CA HIS A 16 -16.27 6.10 -23.06
C HIS A 16 -16.51 4.58 -23.17
N PHE A 17 -17.29 3.97 -22.25
CA PHE A 17 -17.54 2.52 -22.32
C PHE A 17 -18.95 2.20 -22.82
N HIS A 18 -19.05 1.71 -24.06
CA HIS A 18 -20.24 1.06 -24.58
C HIS A 18 -20.39 -0.33 -23.94
N ILE A 19 -21.46 -0.54 -23.17
CA ILE A 19 -21.77 -1.83 -22.53
C ILE A 19 -22.69 -2.64 -23.45
N LEU A 20 -22.24 -3.82 -23.86
CA LEU A 20 -23.11 -4.87 -24.42
C LEU A 20 -23.88 -5.53 -23.27
N LYS A 21 -25.21 -5.44 -23.30
CA LYS A 21 -26.09 -6.07 -22.30
C LYS A 21 -26.10 -7.58 -22.53
N PHE A 22 -25.49 -8.35 -21.64
CA PHE A 22 -25.74 -9.79 -21.54
C PHE A 22 -26.84 -10.05 -20.51
N GLY A 23 -27.89 -10.76 -20.94
CA GLY A 23 -29.00 -11.19 -20.09
C GLY A 23 -28.55 -12.26 -19.09
N GLY A 24 -28.67 -11.94 -17.81
CA GLY A 24 -28.33 -12.79 -16.68
C GLY A 24 -28.58 -12.04 -15.38
N ILE A 25 -28.83 -12.78 -14.30
CA ILE A 25 -29.08 -12.38 -12.89
C ILE A 25 -28.68 -10.93 -12.58
N PRO A 26 -29.56 -10.09 -11.98
CA PRO A 26 -29.25 -8.68 -11.72
C PRO A 26 -27.96 -8.55 -10.92
N MET A 27 -26.91 -8.06 -11.58
CA MET A 27 -25.61 -7.84 -10.95
C MET A 27 -25.72 -6.70 -9.95
N THR A 28 -25.08 -6.88 -8.79
CA THR A 28 -24.92 -5.78 -7.82
C THR A 28 -24.03 -4.67 -8.43
N PRO A 29 -24.21 -3.40 -8.05
CA PRO A 29 -23.34 -2.31 -8.51
C PRO A 29 -21.85 -2.57 -8.27
N GLU A 30 -21.51 -3.25 -7.18
CA GLU A 30 -20.15 -3.71 -6.85
C GLU A 30 -19.63 -4.71 -7.88
N GLN A 31 -20.43 -5.71 -8.27
CA GLN A 31 -20.07 -6.69 -9.30
C GLN A 31 -19.93 -6.05 -10.68
N GLU A 32 -20.83 -5.13 -11.02
CA GLU A 32 -20.72 -4.38 -12.28
C GLU A 32 -19.44 -3.53 -12.32
N LEU A 33 -19.11 -2.83 -11.24
CA LEU A 33 -17.89 -2.01 -11.16
C LEU A 33 -16.63 -2.88 -11.25
N ARG A 34 -16.60 -4.04 -10.59
CA ARG A 34 -15.49 -5.00 -10.73
C ARG A 34 -15.42 -5.60 -12.12
N GLY A 35 -16.55 -5.82 -12.78
CA GLY A 35 -16.63 -6.22 -14.19
C GLY A 35 -15.95 -5.18 -15.09
N LEU A 36 -16.24 -3.90 -14.89
CA LEU A 36 -15.59 -2.80 -15.63
C LEU A 36 -14.09 -2.73 -15.39
N ILE A 37 -13.62 -2.92 -14.15
CA ILE A 37 -12.18 -3.00 -13.86
C ILE A 37 -11.56 -4.20 -14.57
N SER A 38 -12.24 -5.36 -14.58
CA SER A 38 -11.77 -6.53 -15.31
C SER A 38 -11.71 -6.32 -16.82
N ASP A 39 -12.70 -5.64 -17.41
CA ASP A 39 -12.72 -5.36 -18.84
C ASP A 39 -11.68 -4.31 -19.22
N TRP A 40 -11.43 -3.32 -18.37
CA TRP A 40 -10.32 -2.39 -18.51
C TRP A 40 -8.97 -3.13 -18.50
N ARG A 41 -8.75 -4.08 -17.58
CA ARG A 41 -7.52 -4.90 -17.57
C ARG A 41 -7.33 -5.68 -18.88
N LYS A 42 -8.41 -6.21 -19.47
CA LYS A 42 -8.33 -6.88 -20.78
C LYS A 42 -7.95 -5.92 -21.90
N GLN A 43 -8.40 -4.67 -21.86
CA GLN A 43 -8.00 -3.65 -22.83
C GLN A 43 -6.53 -3.29 -22.68
N VAL A 44 -6.02 -3.22 -21.45
CA VAL A 44 -4.58 -3.04 -21.20
C VAL A 44 -3.80 -4.18 -21.81
N ASP A 45 -4.21 -5.44 -21.62
CA ASP A 45 -3.55 -6.61 -22.20
C ASP A 45 -3.60 -6.64 -23.75
N GLN A 46 -4.42 -5.78 -24.38
CA GLN A 46 -4.53 -5.64 -25.84
C GLN A 46 -3.74 -4.45 -26.41
N LEU A 47 -2.98 -3.71 -25.59
CA LEU A 47 -2.21 -2.56 -26.08
C LEU A 47 -1.13 -3.00 -27.09
N PRO A 48 -0.95 -2.27 -28.22
CA PRO A 48 0.03 -2.63 -29.26
C PRO A 48 1.46 -2.76 -28.74
N ILE A 49 1.80 -1.98 -27.70
CA ILE A 49 3.12 -2.00 -27.05
C ILE A 49 3.55 -3.41 -26.61
N TRP A 50 2.61 -4.32 -26.34
CA TRP A 50 2.94 -5.69 -25.89
C TRP A 50 3.39 -6.62 -27.03
N SER A 51 3.19 -6.23 -28.29
CA SER A 51 3.72 -6.94 -29.47
C SER A 51 5.11 -6.45 -29.89
N THR A 52 5.67 -5.47 -29.18
CA THR A 52 6.95 -4.83 -29.53
C THR A 52 8.17 -5.59 -29.01
N GLY A 53 9.31 -5.35 -29.66
CA GLY A 53 10.59 -6.04 -29.39
C GLY A 53 11.35 -5.57 -28.14
N GLU A 54 12.65 -5.86 -28.10
CA GLU A 54 13.52 -5.72 -26.93
C GLU A 54 13.60 -4.27 -26.39
N GLU A 55 13.38 -3.27 -27.26
CA GLU A 55 13.40 -1.85 -26.90
C GLU A 55 12.21 -1.41 -26.03
N ARG A 56 11.19 -2.28 -25.87
CA ARG A 56 9.95 -1.99 -25.13
C ARG A 56 10.20 -1.44 -23.74
N LEU A 57 11.03 -2.10 -22.93
CA LEU A 57 11.28 -1.66 -21.55
C LEU A 57 11.94 -0.29 -21.51
N HIS A 58 12.91 -0.05 -22.41
CA HIS A 58 13.56 1.24 -22.52
C HIS A 58 12.57 2.35 -22.90
N ALA A 59 11.68 2.10 -23.86
CA ALA A 59 10.65 3.05 -24.26
C ALA A 59 9.69 3.36 -23.10
N LEU A 60 9.23 2.35 -22.36
CA LEU A 60 8.37 2.53 -21.17
C LEU A 60 9.06 3.38 -20.10
N MET A 61 10.33 3.09 -19.80
CA MET A 61 11.10 3.86 -18.80
C MET A 61 11.34 5.31 -19.25
N SER A 62 11.67 5.51 -20.53
CA SER A 62 11.86 6.84 -21.12
C SER A 62 10.59 7.70 -21.03
N GLN A 63 9.42 7.11 -21.33
CA GLN A 63 8.14 7.79 -21.23
C GLN A 63 7.76 8.08 -19.77
N THR A 64 8.01 7.17 -18.83
CA THR A 64 7.79 7.41 -17.39
C THR A 64 8.68 8.54 -16.85
N LEU A 65 9.96 8.59 -17.25
CA LEU A 65 10.87 9.66 -16.86
C LEU A 65 10.44 11.01 -17.46
N SER A 66 10.01 11.01 -18.72
CA SER A 66 9.49 12.20 -19.40
C SER A 66 8.25 12.76 -18.68
N LEU A 67 7.33 11.87 -18.27
CA LEU A 67 6.19 12.22 -17.46
C LEU A 67 6.60 12.83 -16.11
N LYS A 68 7.52 12.18 -15.38
CA LYS A 68 8.04 12.66 -14.09
C LYS A 68 8.68 14.04 -14.22
N ALA A 69 9.49 14.25 -15.25
CA ALA A 69 10.10 15.53 -15.55
C ALA A 69 9.05 16.62 -15.89
N SER A 70 7.94 16.25 -16.54
CA SER A 70 6.83 17.17 -16.81
C SER A 70 6.12 17.59 -15.51
N PHE A 71 5.84 16.67 -14.59
CA PHE A 71 5.25 16.99 -13.29
C PHE A 71 6.13 17.95 -12.48
N ALA A 72 7.45 17.68 -12.45
CA ALA A 72 8.42 18.53 -11.76
C ALA A 72 8.48 19.94 -12.36
N ARG A 73 8.50 20.06 -13.70
CA ARG A 73 8.51 21.35 -14.41
C ARG A 73 7.25 22.17 -14.13
N ASN A 74 6.10 21.52 -14.07
CA ASN A 74 4.81 22.18 -13.89
C ASN A 74 4.47 22.49 -12.42
N ARG A 75 5.37 22.16 -11.46
CA ARG A 75 5.16 22.34 -10.01
C ARG A 75 3.82 21.81 -9.53
N VAL A 76 3.34 20.73 -10.15
CA VAL A 76 2.13 20.05 -9.70
C VAL A 76 2.53 19.29 -8.45
N ASP A 77 1.83 19.56 -7.33
CA ASP A 77 2.02 18.82 -6.08
C ASP A 77 2.00 17.31 -6.36
N PHE A 78 2.85 16.57 -5.63
CA PHE A 78 3.11 15.15 -5.86
C PHE A 78 1.82 14.38 -6.18
N PRO A 79 1.82 13.57 -7.25
CA PRO A 79 0.60 12.93 -7.69
C PRO A 79 0.04 11.99 -6.62
N GLU A 80 -1.26 11.74 -6.66
CA GLU A 80 -2.00 10.85 -5.73
C GLU A 80 -1.58 9.36 -5.82
N PHE A 81 -0.46 9.04 -6.46
CA PHE A 81 0.07 7.69 -6.64
C PHE A 81 1.59 7.66 -6.40
N SER A 82 2.11 6.49 -6.02
CA SER A 82 3.56 6.28 -5.87
C SER A 82 4.23 6.01 -7.23
N TRP A 83 5.36 6.66 -7.49
CA TRP A 83 6.19 6.39 -8.68
C TRP A 83 6.68 4.95 -8.71
N ASP A 84 6.97 4.36 -7.55
CA ASP A 84 7.44 2.97 -7.45
C ASP A 84 6.34 2.02 -7.91
N MET A 85 5.09 2.28 -7.50
CA MET A 85 3.94 1.49 -7.92
C MET A 85 3.68 1.59 -9.43
N LEU A 86 3.90 2.76 -10.03
CA LEU A 86 3.80 2.94 -11.48
C LEU A 86 4.86 2.10 -12.21
N LEU A 87 6.11 2.12 -11.73
CA LEU A 87 7.19 1.32 -12.30
C LEU A 87 6.94 -0.18 -12.13
N ASP A 88 6.45 -0.61 -10.97
CA ASP A 88 6.11 -2.00 -10.69
C ASP A 88 5.06 -2.52 -11.68
N PHE A 89 4.02 -1.74 -12.00
CA PHE A 89 3.04 -2.12 -13.02
C PHE A 89 3.70 -2.31 -14.39
N LEU A 90 4.50 -1.34 -14.83
CA LEU A 90 5.12 -1.37 -16.15
C LEU A 90 6.11 -2.53 -16.30
N ILE A 91 6.92 -2.78 -15.28
CA ILE A 91 7.87 -3.89 -15.24
C ILE A 91 7.12 -5.22 -15.21
N SER A 92 6.10 -5.34 -14.34
CA SER A 92 5.29 -6.56 -14.25
C SER A 92 4.56 -6.87 -15.56
N TRP A 93 3.98 -5.86 -16.20
CA TRP A 93 3.33 -6.02 -17.51
C TRP A 93 4.34 -6.36 -18.61
N HIS A 94 5.52 -5.77 -18.59
CA HIS A 94 6.60 -6.13 -19.51
C HIS A 94 6.96 -7.61 -19.40
N PHE A 95 7.05 -8.18 -18.19
CA PHE A 95 7.38 -9.61 -18.02
C PHE A 95 6.18 -10.55 -18.20
N LYS A 96 4.95 -10.05 -18.04
CA LYS A 96 3.73 -10.82 -18.31
C LYS A 96 3.52 -11.10 -19.79
N HIS A 97 3.99 -10.21 -20.67
CA HIS A 97 3.79 -10.31 -22.11
C HIS A 97 5.07 -10.77 -22.82
N PRO A 98 4.99 -11.70 -23.79
CA PRO A 98 6.16 -12.12 -24.55
C PRO A 98 6.80 -10.92 -25.27
N ILE A 99 8.11 -11.00 -25.51
CA ILE A 99 8.80 -10.03 -26.37
C ILE A 99 8.39 -10.35 -27.81
N GLY A 100 7.88 -9.35 -28.52
CA GLY A 100 7.46 -9.50 -29.91
C GLY A 100 8.50 -9.02 -30.90
N SER A 101 8.06 -8.74 -32.13
CA SER A 101 8.93 -8.31 -33.23
C SER A 101 8.52 -6.98 -33.86
N GLU A 102 7.45 -6.36 -33.35
CA GLU A 102 6.96 -5.09 -33.88
C GLU A 102 7.84 -3.92 -33.41
N PRO A 103 7.94 -2.84 -34.21
CA PRO A 103 8.65 -1.63 -33.81
C PRO A 103 8.00 -0.98 -32.60
N CYS A 104 8.82 -0.43 -31.70
CA CYS A 104 8.33 0.25 -30.51
C CYS A 104 8.10 1.74 -30.79
N TYR A 105 6.85 2.16 -30.99
CA TYR A 105 6.50 3.57 -31.13
C TYR A 105 6.35 4.26 -29.77
N GLU A 106 6.78 5.52 -29.69
CA GLU A 106 6.65 6.32 -28.46
C GLU A 106 5.20 6.50 -28.00
N GLU A 107 4.26 6.60 -28.95
CA GLU A 107 2.83 6.75 -28.66
C GLU A 107 2.27 5.52 -27.92
N ASP A 108 2.66 4.32 -28.33
CA ASP A 108 2.22 3.07 -27.69
C ASP A 108 2.77 2.94 -26.27
N ALA A 109 4.05 3.31 -26.08
CA ALA A 109 4.65 3.37 -24.75
C ALA A 109 3.98 4.44 -23.86
N SER A 110 3.64 5.61 -24.41
CA SER A 110 2.90 6.66 -23.71
C SER A 110 1.51 6.17 -23.25
N ASN A 111 0.81 5.42 -24.11
CA ASN A 111 -0.50 4.86 -23.79
C ASN A 111 -0.41 3.79 -22.68
N ALA A 112 0.63 2.96 -22.68
CA ALA A 112 0.89 2.02 -21.58
C ALA A 112 1.18 2.73 -20.25
N VAL A 113 1.97 3.81 -20.27
CA VAL A 113 2.24 4.61 -19.05
C VAL A 113 0.94 5.24 -18.53
N LYS A 114 0.08 5.78 -19.40
CA LYS A 114 -1.25 6.29 -18.99
C LYS A 114 -2.12 5.20 -18.38
N ALA A 115 -2.15 4.02 -18.98
CA ALA A 115 -2.88 2.88 -18.43
C ALA A 115 -2.32 2.48 -17.05
N ALA A 116 -1.00 2.46 -16.87
CA ALA A 116 -0.39 2.16 -15.58
C ALA A 116 -0.73 3.21 -14.51
N LEU A 117 -0.82 4.50 -14.87
CA LEU A 117 -1.31 5.55 -13.97
C LEU A 117 -2.75 5.29 -13.53
N GLU A 118 -3.63 4.89 -14.44
CA GLU A 118 -5.00 4.52 -14.12
C GLU A 118 -5.05 3.27 -13.24
N ALA A 119 -4.16 2.29 -13.48
CA ALA A 119 -4.04 1.07 -12.69
C ALA A 119 -3.82 1.37 -11.20
N THR A 120 -2.93 2.31 -10.86
CA THR A 120 -2.64 2.66 -9.46
C THR A 120 -3.90 3.02 -8.67
N ARG A 121 -4.86 3.70 -9.32
CA ARG A 121 -6.15 4.09 -8.75
C ARG A 121 -7.16 2.93 -8.75
N LEU A 122 -7.23 2.19 -9.86
CA LEU A 122 -8.21 1.11 -10.03
C LEU A 122 -7.92 -0.12 -9.18
N GLU A 123 -6.64 -0.48 -9.00
CA GLU A 123 -6.25 -1.62 -8.16
C GLU A 123 -6.52 -1.34 -6.68
N SER A 124 -6.22 -0.13 -6.22
CA SER A 124 -6.58 0.33 -4.87
C SER A 124 -8.10 0.25 -4.63
N LEU A 125 -8.89 0.62 -5.65
CA LEU A 125 -10.35 0.51 -5.61
C LEU A 125 -10.83 -0.95 -5.60
N ASP A 126 -10.32 -1.83 -6.48
CA ASP A 126 -10.70 -3.25 -6.51
C ASP A 126 -10.34 -3.95 -5.19
N ALA A 127 -9.16 -3.66 -4.63
CA ALA A 127 -8.75 -4.17 -3.32
C ALA A 127 -9.74 -3.76 -2.21
N ALA A 128 -10.09 -2.49 -2.15
CA ALA A 128 -11.04 -1.99 -1.16
C ALA A 128 -12.48 -2.49 -1.36
N LEU A 129 -12.89 -2.73 -2.61
CA LEU A 129 -14.18 -3.37 -2.93
C LEU A 129 -14.22 -4.83 -2.47
N ARG A 130 -13.12 -5.59 -2.67
CA ARG A 130 -13.00 -6.97 -2.19
C ARG A 130 -13.02 -7.04 -0.66
N ALA A 131 -12.41 -6.06 0.00
CA ALA A 131 -12.45 -5.89 1.45
C ALA A 131 -13.79 -5.37 1.99
N GLN A 132 -14.78 -5.11 1.13
CA GLN A 132 -16.09 -4.55 1.49
C GLN A 132 -16.02 -3.19 2.22
N ALA A 133 -14.91 -2.46 2.08
CA ALA A 133 -14.68 -1.17 2.73
C ALA A 133 -15.53 -0.04 2.12
N TYR A 134 -16.07 -0.25 0.92
CA TYR A 134 -16.91 0.72 0.21
C TYR A 134 -18.30 0.18 -0.09
N ARG A 135 -19.30 1.07 0.01
CA ARG A 135 -20.63 0.89 -0.56
C ARG A 135 -20.66 1.54 -1.94
N VAL A 136 -21.07 0.78 -2.95
CA VAL A 136 -21.19 1.25 -4.32
C VAL A 136 -22.66 1.48 -4.66
N ARG A 137 -22.97 2.64 -5.22
CA ARG A 137 -24.30 2.93 -5.76
C ARG A 137 -24.18 3.36 -7.21
N LYS A 138 -24.94 2.73 -8.09
CA LYS A 138 -25.05 3.18 -9.48
C LYS A 138 -25.92 4.44 -9.53
N THR A 139 -25.41 5.52 -10.11
CA THR A 139 -26.13 6.81 -10.22
C THR A 139 -26.74 7.02 -11.60
N GLY A 140 -26.43 6.15 -12.57
CA GLY A 140 -26.98 6.13 -13.92
C GLY A 140 -25.92 5.70 -14.95
N GLY A 141 -26.31 4.97 -16.00
CA GLY A 141 -25.38 4.53 -17.06
C GLY A 141 -24.16 3.78 -16.51
N THR A 142 -22.95 4.24 -16.85
CA THR A 142 -21.65 3.74 -16.37
C THR A 142 -21.12 4.48 -15.12
N LYS A 143 -21.94 5.31 -14.47
CA LYS A 143 -21.51 6.12 -13.32
C LYS A 143 -21.80 5.43 -11.99
N PHE A 144 -20.76 5.37 -11.16
CA PHE A 144 -20.81 4.79 -9.83
C PHE A 144 -20.43 5.86 -8.79
N ARG A 145 -21.20 5.90 -7.70
CA ARG A 145 -20.85 6.62 -6.49
C ARG A 145 -20.31 5.61 -5.48
N VAL A 146 -19.05 5.78 -5.13
CA VAL A 146 -18.38 4.98 -4.11
C VAL A 146 -18.38 5.80 -2.82
N SER A 147 -18.86 5.21 -1.73
CA SER A 147 -18.88 5.84 -0.41
C SER A 147 -18.28 4.89 0.61
N TYR A 148 -17.45 5.38 1.53
CA TYR A 148 -16.89 4.54 2.59
C TYR A 148 -18.02 3.90 3.37
N LYS A 149 -18.02 2.57 3.45
CA LYS A 149 -18.93 1.83 4.31
C LYS A 149 -18.23 1.78 5.66
N TRP A 150 -18.55 2.74 6.53
CA TRP A 150 -18.10 2.69 7.92
C TRP A 150 -18.72 1.46 8.57
N ASP A 151 -17.94 0.39 8.67
CA ASP A 151 -18.34 -0.87 9.27
C ASP A 151 -17.60 -0.98 10.60
N MET A 152 -18.28 -0.56 11.67
CA MET A 152 -17.74 -0.62 13.03
C MET A 152 -17.25 -2.02 13.39
N GLY A 153 -17.83 -3.08 12.80
CA GLY A 153 -17.38 -4.44 13.03
C GLY A 153 -16.00 -4.71 12.42
N LEU A 154 -15.73 -4.20 11.22
CA LEU A 154 -14.42 -4.27 10.58
C LEU A 154 -13.40 -3.35 11.24
N GLU A 155 -13.79 -2.13 11.61
CA GLU A 155 -12.91 -1.22 12.35
C GLU A 155 -12.59 -1.77 13.75
N VAL A 156 -13.56 -2.39 14.43
CA VAL A 156 -13.31 -3.05 15.72
C VAL A 156 -12.53 -4.34 15.53
N ALA A 157 -12.74 -5.09 14.43
CA ALA A 157 -11.95 -6.27 14.12
C ALA A 157 -10.52 -5.89 13.72
N ASP A 158 -10.30 -4.81 12.97
CA ASP A 158 -9.00 -4.28 12.61
C ASP A 158 -8.33 -3.70 13.85
N LEU A 159 -9.03 -2.93 14.67
CA LEU A 159 -8.51 -2.44 15.96
C LEU A 159 -8.30 -3.58 16.96
N TYR A 160 -9.04 -4.68 16.87
CA TYR A 160 -8.85 -5.90 17.66
C TYR A 160 -7.68 -6.72 17.13
N LEU A 161 -7.51 -6.84 15.81
CA LEU A 161 -6.39 -7.51 15.14
C LEU A 161 -5.12 -6.70 15.30
N GLU A 162 -5.16 -5.37 15.24
CA GLU A 162 -4.11 -4.44 15.65
C GLU A 162 -3.84 -4.60 17.14
N ARG A 163 -4.86 -4.72 18.01
CA ARG A 163 -4.66 -4.98 19.45
C ARG A 163 -4.17 -6.39 19.79
N GLN A 164 -4.42 -7.38 18.94
CA GLN A 164 -3.95 -8.76 19.09
C GLN A 164 -2.59 -8.97 18.42
N ALA A 165 -2.31 -8.24 17.34
CA ALA A 165 -1.00 -8.12 16.71
C ALA A 165 -0.08 -7.20 17.51
N VAL A 166 -0.64 -6.26 18.29
CA VAL A 166 0.02 -5.68 19.45
C VAL A 166 0.14 -6.81 20.48
N PRO A 167 1.36 -7.16 20.91
CA PRO A 167 1.54 -8.12 21.99
C PRO A 167 0.67 -7.69 23.18
N GLY A 168 -0.33 -8.49 23.56
CA GLY A 168 -1.30 -8.19 24.61
C GLY A 168 -0.73 -8.03 26.03
N ASN A 169 0.59 -7.92 26.16
CA ASN A 169 1.35 -7.68 27.39
C ASN A 169 2.41 -6.59 27.17
N ARG A 170 2.14 -5.56 26.36
CA ARG A 170 3.05 -4.40 26.31
C ARG A 170 2.94 -3.66 27.63
N GLU A 171 3.98 -3.80 28.45
CA GLU A 171 4.20 -2.99 29.64
C GLU A 171 4.09 -1.49 29.27
N GLU A 172 3.43 -0.71 30.12
CA GLU A 172 3.28 0.73 29.92
C GLU A 172 4.65 1.44 29.90
N PRO A 173 4.81 2.55 29.15
CA PRO A 173 6.02 3.36 29.22
C PRO A 173 6.33 3.75 30.66
N THR A 174 7.59 3.61 31.05
CA THR A 174 8.04 4.00 32.38
C THR A 174 7.88 5.49 32.62
N GLN A 175 7.80 5.88 33.89
CA GLN A 175 7.71 7.29 34.30
C GLN A 175 8.83 8.15 33.68
N LYS A 176 10.02 7.59 33.46
CA LYS A 176 11.14 8.28 32.81
C LYS A 176 10.90 8.54 31.32
N GLU A 177 10.36 7.57 30.60
CA GLU A 177 9.96 7.73 29.19
C GLU A 177 8.89 8.82 29.05
N LEU A 178 7.89 8.80 29.94
CA LEU A 178 6.81 9.80 29.97
C LEU A 178 7.32 11.21 30.32
N GLU A 179 8.18 11.33 31.33
CA GLU A 179 8.76 12.60 31.74
C GLU A 179 9.67 13.20 30.67
N TRP A 180 10.43 12.37 29.96
CA TRP A 180 11.25 12.83 28.84
C TRP A 180 10.37 13.32 27.69
N ALA A 181 9.40 12.52 27.24
CA ALA A 181 8.52 12.85 26.11
C ALA A 181 7.68 14.11 26.37
N SER A 182 7.15 14.27 27.60
CA SER A 182 6.37 15.44 28.01
C SER A 182 7.13 16.78 27.99
N LYS A 183 8.47 16.74 28.04
CA LYS A 183 9.35 17.92 28.03
C LYS A 183 9.82 18.31 26.63
N GLN A 184 9.53 17.51 25.60
CA GLN A 184 9.95 17.78 24.23
C GLN A 184 8.85 18.45 23.41
N SER A 185 9.24 19.38 22.53
CA SER A 185 8.36 19.85 21.47
C SER A 185 8.25 18.80 20.36
N ARG A 186 7.13 18.80 19.64
CA ARG A 186 6.88 17.84 18.53
C ARG A 186 7.94 17.91 17.44
N GLU A 187 8.55 19.07 17.21
CA GLU A 187 9.66 19.24 16.26
C GLU A 187 10.99 18.67 16.79
N ARG A 188 11.22 18.66 18.11
CA ARG A 188 12.43 18.09 18.72
C ARG A 188 12.42 16.56 18.76
N LEU A 189 11.26 15.95 18.97
CA LEU A 189 11.11 14.48 18.98
C LEU A 189 11.57 13.84 17.67
N ASN A 190 11.43 14.55 16.54
CA ASN A 190 11.83 14.05 15.22
C ASN A 190 13.32 14.31 14.89
N ALA A 191 14.04 15.09 15.71
CA ALA A 191 15.36 15.61 15.37
C ALA A 191 16.48 15.17 16.33
N PHE A 192 16.16 14.65 17.52
CA PHE A 192 17.13 14.28 18.55
C PHE A 192 16.91 12.87 19.05
N LEU A 193 18.01 12.14 19.24
CA LEU A 193 18.00 10.85 19.91
C LEU A 193 17.66 11.04 21.41
N PRO A 194 16.80 10.19 21.99
CA PRO A 194 16.57 10.19 23.43
C PRO A 194 17.87 9.92 24.21
N PRO A 195 17.99 10.39 25.46
CA PRO A 195 19.09 10.02 26.34
C PRO A 195 19.23 8.51 26.51
N ASP A 196 20.46 8.02 26.70
CA ASP A 196 20.78 6.59 26.77
C ASP A 196 19.95 5.84 27.83
N ASP A 197 19.60 6.49 28.94
CA ASP A 197 18.78 5.90 30.00
C ASP A 197 17.31 5.74 29.61
N VAL A 198 16.78 6.62 28.75
CA VAL A 198 15.44 6.51 28.15
C VAL A 198 15.41 5.42 27.09
N ILE A 199 16.43 5.36 26.22
CA ILE A 199 16.57 4.31 25.21
C ILE A 199 16.71 2.94 25.89
N SER A 200 17.56 2.82 26.90
CA SER A 200 17.77 1.57 27.63
C SER A 200 16.49 1.09 28.31
N SER A 201 15.69 2.02 28.86
CA SER A 201 14.39 1.71 29.47
C SER A 201 13.39 1.18 28.44
N ALA A 202 13.30 1.84 27.28
CA ALA A 202 12.43 1.40 26.18
C ALA A 202 12.86 0.04 25.61
N MET A 203 14.18 -0.17 25.43
CA MET A 203 14.74 -1.43 24.94
C MET A 203 14.46 -2.61 25.87
N GLU A 204 14.57 -2.40 27.18
CA GLU A 204 14.28 -3.43 28.17
C GLU A 204 12.78 -3.80 28.17
N ARG A 205 11.91 -2.80 28.04
CA ARG A 205 10.46 -2.97 27.94
C ARG A 205 10.07 -3.75 26.67
N THR A 206 10.65 -3.41 25.52
CA THR A 206 10.37 -4.10 24.25
C THR A 206 11.01 -5.48 24.19
N ARG A 207 12.17 -5.70 24.81
CA ARG A 207 12.80 -7.03 24.96
C ARG A 207 11.87 -8.01 25.67
N ARG A 208 11.27 -7.60 26.80
CA ARG A 208 10.28 -8.43 27.52
C ARG A 208 9.05 -8.71 26.68
N ALA A 209 8.59 -7.75 25.87
CA ALA A 209 7.48 -7.94 24.96
C ALA A 209 7.79 -8.96 23.85
N VAL A 210 9.00 -8.90 23.26
CA VAL A 210 9.48 -9.87 22.26
C VAL A 210 9.59 -11.27 22.86
N GLN A 211 10.16 -11.39 24.07
CA GLN A 211 10.27 -12.67 24.78
C GLN A 211 8.89 -13.26 25.11
N SER A 212 7.95 -12.44 25.59
CA SER A 212 6.57 -12.86 25.89
C SER A 212 5.83 -13.31 24.63
N TRP A 213 6.01 -12.61 23.51
CA TRP A 213 5.40 -12.99 22.23
C TRP A 213 5.91 -14.36 21.76
N ARG A 214 7.24 -14.58 21.82
CA ARG A 214 7.87 -15.85 21.43
C ARG A 214 7.38 -17.02 22.26
N ALA A 215 7.20 -16.82 23.57
CA ALA A 215 6.70 -17.86 24.48
C ALA A 215 5.25 -18.30 24.18
N VAL A 216 4.43 -17.44 23.55
CA VAL A 216 3.00 -17.71 23.29
C VAL A 216 2.74 -18.17 21.85
N HIS A 217 3.56 -17.74 20.87
CA HIS A 217 3.25 -17.90 19.44
C HIS A 217 4.18 -18.85 18.68
N GLN A 218 5.20 -19.43 19.31
CA GLN A 218 6.10 -20.38 18.65
C GLN A 218 5.83 -21.82 19.11
N ASP A 219 5.42 -22.68 18.18
CA ASP A 219 5.37 -24.13 18.40
C ASP A 219 6.03 -24.88 17.23
N PRO A 220 7.21 -25.50 17.43
CA PRO A 220 8.01 -25.53 18.66
C PRO A 220 8.78 -24.20 18.89
N PRO A 221 9.10 -23.85 20.16
CA PRO A 221 9.86 -22.64 20.47
C PRO A 221 11.31 -22.76 19.96
N LEU A 222 11.78 -21.74 19.24
CA LEU A 222 13.16 -21.66 18.78
C LEU A 222 14.07 -21.16 19.93
N SER A 223 15.16 -21.87 20.19
CA SER A 223 16.19 -21.45 21.15
C SER A 223 16.88 -20.16 20.68
N ASP A 224 17.35 -19.32 21.59
CA ASP A 224 18.13 -18.12 21.27
C ASP A 224 19.41 -18.45 20.49
N ASP A 225 19.97 -19.64 20.73
CA ASP A 225 21.18 -20.13 20.05
C ASP A 225 20.90 -20.68 18.64
N THR A 226 19.63 -20.70 18.20
CA THR A 226 19.29 -21.19 16.87
C THR A 226 19.95 -20.29 15.82
N ASP A 227 20.83 -20.89 15.01
CA ASP A 227 21.55 -20.19 13.95
C ASP A 227 20.59 -19.76 12.82
N LEU A 228 20.69 -18.49 12.44
CA LEU A 228 19.94 -17.87 11.35
C LEU A 228 20.84 -17.58 10.13
N GLY A 229 22.13 -17.91 10.20
CA GLY A 229 23.13 -17.63 9.17
C GLY A 229 23.92 -16.35 9.42
N ASP A 230 25.09 -16.22 8.79
CA ASP A 230 25.97 -15.05 8.84
C ASP A 230 26.36 -14.58 10.26
N GLY A 231 26.43 -15.51 11.21
CA GLY A 231 26.76 -15.22 12.61
C GLY A 231 25.60 -14.62 13.42
N LEU A 232 24.39 -14.59 12.85
CA LEU A 232 23.17 -14.21 13.54
C LEU A 232 22.51 -15.43 14.17
N ASN A 233 22.00 -15.26 15.39
CA ASN A 233 21.13 -16.23 16.03
C ASN A 233 19.81 -15.57 16.42
N VAL A 234 18.83 -16.39 16.79
CA VAL A 234 17.50 -15.92 17.20
C VAL A 234 17.57 -14.94 18.38
N GLY A 235 18.51 -15.13 19.32
CA GLY A 235 18.74 -14.19 20.41
C GLY A 235 19.17 -12.80 19.92
N ILE A 236 20.15 -12.73 19.01
CA ILE A 236 20.63 -11.49 18.39
C ILE A 236 19.49 -10.80 17.62
N MET A 237 18.68 -11.55 16.87
CA MET A 237 17.56 -10.97 16.14
C MET A 237 16.44 -10.49 17.06
N ALA A 238 16.21 -11.15 18.19
CA ALA A 238 15.28 -10.68 19.22
C ALA A 238 15.75 -9.35 19.84
N GLU A 239 17.05 -9.19 20.09
CA GLU A 239 17.65 -7.93 20.57
C GLU A 239 17.54 -6.80 19.54
N VAL A 240 17.80 -7.09 18.25
CA VAL A 240 17.64 -6.12 17.16
C VAL A 240 16.18 -5.69 17.02
N LEU A 241 15.23 -6.63 17.08
CA LEU A 241 13.80 -6.34 17.06
C LEU A 241 13.38 -5.49 18.26
N ALA A 242 13.87 -5.81 19.45
CA ALA A 242 13.61 -5.00 20.66
C ALA A 242 14.12 -3.57 20.50
N ALA A 243 15.32 -3.38 19.95
CA ALA A 243 15.90 -2.05 19.69
C ALA A 243 15.08 -1.24 18.68
N LEU A 244 14.68 -1.85 17.56
CA LEU A 244 13.83 -1.20 16.55
C LEU A 244 12.45 -0.84 17.10
N MET A 245 11.84 -1.74 17.87
CA MET A 245 10.56 -1.48 18.53
C MET A 245 10.68 -0.36 19.57
N ALA A 246 11.79 -0.30 20.33
CA ALA A 246 12.01 0.75 21.33
C ALA A 246 12.13 2.12 20.68
N MET A 247 12.83 2.23 19.56
CA MET A 247 12.93 3.47 18.80
C MET A 247 11.61 3.88 18.13
N ALA A 248 10.76 2.92 17.75
CA ALA A 248 9.47 3.20 17.14
C ALA A 248 8.37 3.58 18.15
N GLU A 249 8.51 3.17 19.40
CA GLU A 249 7.54 3.46 20.48
C GLU A 249 7.84 4.74 21.28
N LEU A 250 9.06 5.27 21.18
CA LEU A 250 9.46 6.57 21.75
C LEU A 250 9.04 7.75 20.85
#